data_AF-A0A1V0HXA2-F1
#
_entry.id   AF-A0A1V0HXA2-F1
#
_cell.length_a   1.000
_cell.length_b   1.000
_cell.length_c   1.000
_cell.angle_alpha   90.00
_cell.angle_beta   90.00
_cell.angle_gamma   90.00
#
_symmetry.space_group_name_H-M   'P 1'
#
loop_
_entity.id
_entity.type
_entity.pdbx_description
1 polymer ?
#
loop_
_entity_poly.entity_id
_entity_poly.type
_entity_poly.pdbx_seq_one_letter_code
_entity_poly.pdbx_strand_id
1 'polypeptide(L)'
;MFRISDALKQRYPTAETFRFGDSAASSETLLSLVRSGKKTATCGALRDYENGEPMPAIGRRDIALSWDGTPALVIETVELVQCRFDEVTEAMALAEGEDDSLEGWRKGHGSYFERNGGFSPDLQILWERFILIEDLCGENDAPDRARSPAAPGA
;
A
#
# COMPACT_ATOMS: atom_id res chain seq x y z
N MET A 1 -7.36 3.45 -19.24
CA MET A 1 -8.11 3.10 -18.02
C MET A 1 -7.58 1.76 -17.56
N PHE A 2 -6.64 1.76 -16.61
CA PHE A 2 -6.05 0.54 -16.07
C PHE A 2 -7.13 -0.21 -15.30
N ARG A 3 -7.36 -1.47 -15.65
CA ARG A 3 -8.38 -2.31 -15.02
C ARG A 3 -7.65 -3.40 -14.25
N ILE A 4 -7.93 -3.49 -12.95
CA ILE A 4 -7.64 -4.70 -12.19
C ILE A 4 -8.31 -5.86 -12.91
N SER A 5 -7.52 -6.90 -13.19
CA SER A 5 -7.97 -8.08 -13.93
C SER A 5 -9.13 -8.75 -13.18
N ASP A 6 -10.06 -9.35 -13.91
CA ASP A 6 -11.18 -10.06 -13.29
C ASP A 6 -10.71 -11.22 -12.40
N ALA A 7 -9.57 -11.83 -12.75
CA ALA A 7 -8.90 -12.83 -11.92
C ALA A 7 -8.44 -12.25 -10.58
N LEU A 8 -7.81 -11.06 -10.58
CA LEU A 8 -7.34 -10.43 -9.35
C LEU A 8 -8.51 -10.00 -8.46
N LYS A 9 -9.60 -9.50 -9.05
CA LYS A 9 -10.85 -9.23 -8.31
C LYS A 9 -11.48 -10.49 -7.73
N GLN A 10 -11.43 -11.62 -8.43
CA GLN A 10 -11.97 -12.87 -7.92
C GLN A 10 -11.16 -13.40 -6.73
N ARG A 11 -9.83 -13.20 -6.76
CA ARG A 11 -8.91 -13.60 -5.68
C ARG A 11 -9.01 -12.69 -4.46
N TYR A 12 -9.21 -11.39 -4.68
CA TYR A 12 -9.29 -10.37 -3.62
C TYR A 12 -10.53 -9.48 -3.83
N PRO A 13 -11.75 -10.02 -3.63
CA PRO A 13 -13.00 -9.33 -3.97
C PRO A 13 -13.34 -8.13 -3.09
N THR A 14 -12.69 -8.03 -1.93
CA THR A 14 -12.87 -6.93 -0.97
C THR A 14 -11.65 -6.02 -0.91
N ALA A 15 -10.69 -6.18 -1.82
CA ALA A 15 -9.47 -5.41 -1.76
C ALA A 15 -9.69 -3.98 -2.24
N GLU A 16 -9.20 -3.05 -1.44
CA GLU A 16 -9.07 -1.66 -1.84
C GLU A 16 -7.75 -1.46 -2.57
N THR A 17 -7.68 -0.39 -3.37
CA THR A 17 -6.46 -0.06 -4.12
C THR A 17 -5.88 1.23 -3.62
N PHE A 18 -4.56 1.28 -3.49
CA PHE A 18 -3.86 2.48 -3.06
C PHE A 18 -2.49 2.59 -3.72
N ARG A 19 -1.80 3.71 -3.52
CA ARG A 19 -0.41 3.90 -3.95
C ARG A 19 0.43 4.33 -2.77
N PHE A 20 1.64 3.80 -2.69
CA PHE A 20 2.65 4.34 -1.81
C PHE A 20 3.29 5.60 -2.41
N GLY A 21 3.56 6.59 -1.56
CA GLY A 21 4.27 7.82 -1.91
C GLY A 21 3.45 8.82 -2.73
N ASP A 22 4.01 10.02 -2.92
CA ASP A 22 3.37 11.16 -3.60
C ASP A 22 4.00 11.49 -4.97
N SER A 23 4.93 10.65 -5.45
CA SER A 23 5.57 10.76 -6.76
C SER A 23 5.86 9.38 -7.38
N ALA A 24 6.16 9.35 -8.67
CA ALA A 24 6.57 8.12 -9.36
C ALA A 24 7.81 7.48 -8.73
N ALA A 25 8.83 8.29 -8.44
CA ALA A 25 10.09 7.82 -7.87
C ALA A 25 9.92 7.31 -6.43
N SER A 26 9.13 8.00 -5.60
CA SER A 26 8.82 7.52 -4.24
C SER A 26 8.00 6.24 -4.29
N SER A 27 7.02 6.14 -5.19
CA SER A 27 6.18 4.95 -5.34
C SER A 27 7.02 3.72 -5.70
N GLU A 28 7.91 3.83 -6.67
CA GLU A 28 8.82 2.75 -7.05
C GLU A 28 9.76 2.33 -5.90
N THR A 29 10.32 3.32 -5.19
CA THR A 29 11.20 3.08 -4.03
C THR A 29 10.46 2.33 -2.93
N LEU A 30 9.26 2.77 -2.56
CA LEU A 30 8.47 2.18 -1.48
C LEU A 30 8.00 0.77 -1.82
N LEU A 31 7.57 0.52 -3.07
CA LEU A 31 7.24 -0.82 -3.52
C LEU A 31 8.45 -1.76 -3.47
N SER A 32 9.64 -1.29 -3.83
CA SER A 32 10.88 -2.06 -3.71
C SER A 32 11.22 -2.40 -2.25
N LEU A 33 11.02 -1.45 -1.33
CA LEU A 33 11.21 -1.68 0.10
C LEU A 33 10.27 -2.76 0.65
N VAL A 34 9.01 -2.78 0.22
CA VAL A 34 8.06 -3.85 0.59
C VAL A 34 8.51 -5.20 0.02
N ARG A 35 8.91 -5.26 -1.25
CA ARG A 35 9.44 -6.49 -1.87
C ARG A 35 10.64 -7.08 -1.15
N SER A 36 11.54 -6.21 -0.68
CA SER A 36 12.72 -6.63 0.08
C SER A 36 12.41 -7.07 1.52
N GLY A 37 11.18 -6.84 2.00
CA GLY A 37 10.79 -7.04 3.39
C GLY A 37 11.29 -5.96 4.35
N LYS A 38 11.92 -4.88 3.86
CA LYS A 38 12.37 -3.77 4.71
C LYS A 38 11.21 -2.90 5.18
N LYS A 39 10.23 -2.62 4.31
CA LYS A 39 9.00 -1.90 4.68
C LYS A 39 7.89 -2.90 5.00
N THR A 40 7.46 -2.90 6.25
CA THR A 40 6.41 -3.79 6.79
C THR A 40 5.29 -3.02 7.49
N ALA A 41 5.33 -1.69 7.41
CA ALA A 41 4.34 -0.82 7.99
C ALA A 41 4.15 0.45 7.17
N THR A 42 3.02 1.11 7.39
CA THR A 42 2.66 2.41 6.82
C THR A 42 1.82 3.18 7.84
N CYS A 43 1.62 4.48 7.62
CA CYS A 43 0.61 5.24 8.35
C CYS A 43 -0.16 6.21 7.46
N GLY A 44 -1.36 6.57 7.90
CA GLY A 44 -2.20 7.60 7.29
C GLY A 44 -2.79 8.52 8.36
N ALA A 45 -3.15 9.75 7.98
CA ALA A 45 -3.81 10.66 8.91
C ALA A 45 -5.25 10.19 9.14
N LEU A 46 -5.70 10.15 10.40
CA LEU A 46 -7.03 9.64 10.74
C LEU A 46 -8.15 10.38 9.98
N ARG A 47 -7.96 11.69 9.77
CA ARG A 47 -8.88 12.55 9.02
C ARG A 47 -9.14 12.08 7.59
N ASP A 48 -8.20 11.41 6.94
CA ASP A 48 -8.35 11.00 5.54
C ASP A 48 -9.37 9.85 5.46
N TYR A 49 -9.35 8.92 6.42
CA TYR A 49 -10.37 7.88 6.57
C TYR A 49 -11.73 8.45 6.97
N GLU A 50 -11.77 9.44 7.86
CA GLU A 50 -13.01 10.14 8.23
C GLU A 50 -13.63 10.90 7.03
N ASN A 51 -12.81 11.31 6.06
CA ASN A 51 -13.22 11.98 4.83
C ASN A 51 -13.54 11.01 3.68
N GLY A 52 -13.59 9.71 3.94
CA GLY A 52 -14.10 8.71 3.01
C GLY A 52 -13.05 7.77 2.42
N GLU A 53 -11.77 7.87 2.80
CA GLU A 53 -10.84 6.79 2.49
C GLU A 53 -11.23 5.51 3.25
N PRO A 54 -11.13 4.32 2.63
CA PRO A 54 -11.48 3.08 3.29
C PRO A 54 -10.62 2.81 4.53
N MET A 55 -11.22 2.83 5.72
CA MET A 55 -10.55 2.53 6.99
C MET A 55 -9.92 1.12 6.97
N PRO A 56 -8.61 0.97 7.23
CA PRO A 56 -7.98 -0.34 7.30
C PRO A 56 -8.54 -1.18 8.45
N ALA A 57 -8.48 -2.49 8.26
CA ALA A 57 -8.98 -3.46 9.22
C ALA A 57 -8.04 -4.66 9.24
N ILE A 58 -7.80 -5.23 10.42
CA ILE A 58 -6.99 -6.45 10.57
C ILE A 58 -7.60 -7.56 9.70
N GLY A 59 -6.76 -8.18 8.86
CA GLY A 59 -7.13 -9.20 7.89
C GLY A 59 -7.64 -8.66 6.55
N ARG A 60 -7.81 -7.33 6.39
CA ARG A 60 -8.10 -6.73 5.09
C ARG A 60 -6.87 -6.89 4.20
N ARG A 61 -7.10 -7.23 2.93
CA ARG A 61 -6.07 -7.27 1.90
C ARG A 61 -6.25 -6.09 0.98
N ASP A 62 -5.17 -5.39 0.72
CA ASP A 62 -5.16 -4.24 -0.20
C ASP A 62 -4.16 -4.47 -1.32
N ILE A 63 -4.48 -3.91 -2.49
CA ILE A 63 -3.64 -3.98 -3.68
C ILE A 63 -2.89 -2.65 -3.83
N ALA A 64 -1.60 -2.69 -3.55
CA ALA A 64 -0.71 -1.56 -3.82
C ALA A 64 -0.46 -1.48 -5.33
N LEU A 65 -0.67 -0.30 -5.91
CA LEU A 65 -0.45 -0.02 -7.32
C LEU A 65 0.92 0.65 -7.53
N SER A 66 1.52 0.38 -8.69
CA SER A 66 2.55 1.23 -9.29
C SER A 66 1.99 2.62 -9.62
N TRP A 67 2.89 3.57 -9.86
CA TRP A 67 2.50 4.95 -10.18
C TRP A 67 1.61 5.07 -11.42
N ASP A 68 1.82 4.22 -12.41
CA ASP A 68 1.00 4.13 -13.62
C ASP A 68 -0.40 3.53 -13.37
N GLY A 69 -0.65 2.97 -12.18
CA GLY A 69 -1.90 2.29 -11.81
C GLY A 69 -1.89 0.78 -12.07
N THR A 70 -0.76 0.20 -12.48
CA THR A 70 -0.60 -1.26 -12.60
C THR A 70 -0.55 -1.90 -11.20
N PRO A 71 -1.32 -2.97 -10.93
CA PRO A 71 -1.21 -3.71 -9.67
C PRO A 71 0.21 -4.22 -9.43
N ALA A 72 0.77 -3.93 -8.25
CA ALA A 72 2.16 -4.25 -7.93
C ALA A 72 2.28 -5.30 -6.83
N LEU A 73 1.57 -5.11 -5.71
CA LEU A 73 1.68 -5.98 -4.53
C LEU A 73 0.30 -6.18 -3.90
N VAL A 74 0.10 -7.32 -3.24
CA VAL A 74 -1.00 -7.55 -2.32
C VAL A 74 -0.44 -7.60 -0.91
N ILE A 75 -0.95 -6.74 -0.02
CA ILE A 75 -0.59 -6.73 1.40
C ILE A 75 -1.79 -7.11 2.25
N GLU A 76 -1.55 -7.62 3.46
CA GLU A 76 -2.58 -7.88 4.46
C GLU A 76 -2.26 -7.14 5.75
N THR A 77 -3.21 -6.34 6.25
CA THR A 77 -3.10 -5.66 7.54
C THR A 77 -3.11 -6.69 8.67
N VAL A 78 -2.09 -6.67 9.53
CA VAL A 78 -1.97 -7.60 10.67
C VAL A 78 -1.96 -6.90 12.03
N GLU A 79 -1.74 -5.58 12.06
CA GLU A 79 -1.74 -4.77 13.28
C GLU A 79 -2.22 -3.37 12.96
N LEU A 80 -3.00 -2.77 13.87
CA LEU A 80 -3.43 -1.37 13.79
C LEU A 80 -3.19 -0.68 15.12
N VAL A 81 -2.58 0.50 15.06
CA VAL A 81 -2.31 1.36 16.21
C VAL A 81 -2.77 2.76 15.85
N GLN A 82 -3.81 3.23 16.53
CA GLN A 82 -4.19 4.64 16.49
C GLN A 82 -3.44 5.39 17.58
N CYS A 83 -2.69 6.43 17.21
CA CYS A 83 -1.94 7.25 18.15
C CYS A 83 -1.75 8.67 17.61
N ARG A 84 -1.18 9.56 18.42
CA ARG A 84 -0.64 10.82 17.89
C ARG A 84 0.64 10.59 17.11
N PHE A 85 0.91 11.49 16.18
CA PHE A 85 2.17 11.51 15.43
C PHE A 85 3.40 11.58 16.34
N ASP A 86 3.36 12.38 17.40
CA ASP A 86 4.46 12.50 18.37
C ASP A 86 4.63 11.26 19.28
N GLU A 87 3.64 10.38 19.34
CA GLU A 87 3.66 9.13 20.10
C GLU A 87 4.24 7.95 19.31
N VAL A 88 4.51 8.13 18.02
CA VAL A 88 5.15 7.09 17.20
C VAL A 88 6.52 6.74 17.79
N THR A 89 6.67 5.45 18.10
CA THR A 89 7.92 4.92 18.64
C THR A 89 8.95 4.71 17.53
N GLU A 90 10.23 4.66 17.90
CA GLU A 90 11.29 4.34 16.95
C GLU A 90 11.08 2.97 16.27
N ALA A 91 10.58 1.98 17.00
CA ALA A 91 10.26 0.66 16.43
C ALA A 91 9.15 0.72 15.37
N MET A 92 8.13 1.57 15.56
CA MET A 92 7.08 1.79 14.56
C MET A 92 7.62 2.52 13.33
N ALA A 93 8.40 3.58 13.52
CA ALA A 93 9.02 4.34 12.44
C ALA A 93 9.97 3.46 11.59
N LEU A 94 10.86 2.69 12.24
CA LEU A 94 11.81 1.82 11.53
C LEU A 94 11.11 0.66 10.80
N ALA A 95 9.93 0.22 11.26
CA ALA A 95 9.14 -0.79 10.56
C ALA A 95 8.58 -0.29 9.23
N GLU A 96 8.44 1.03 9.03
CA GLU A 96 8.11 1.61 7.73
C GLU A 96 9.28 1.53 6.75
N GLY A 97 10.51 1.33 7.23
CA GLY A 97 11.68 1.01 6.40
C GLY A 97 12.17 2.13 5.48
N GLU A 98 11.57 3.32 5.55
CA GLU A 98 11.88 4.50 4.70
C GLU A 98 13.09 5.29 5.21
N ASP A 99 13.29 5.29 6.52
CA ASP A 99 14.34 6.04 7.21
C ASP A 99 15.11 5.12 8.16
N ASP A 100 16.34 5.53 8.51
CA ASP A 100 17.19 4.81 9.46
C ASP A 100 17.04 5.32 10.91
N SER A 101 16.12 6.28 11.17
CA SER A 101 15.89 6.86 12.50
C SER A 101 14.48 7.45 12.65
N LEU A 102 14.01 7.56 13.91
CA LEU A 102 12.76 8.26 14.24
C LEU A 102 12.78 9.74 13.85
N GLU A 103 13.94 10.42 13.96
CA GLU A 103 14.07 11.83 13.57
C GLU A 103 13.88 12.02 12.07
N GLY A 104 14.49 11.15 11.26
CA GLY A 104 14.31 11.11 9.80
C GLY A 104 12.84 10.91 9.44
N TRP A 105 12.21 9.89 10.03
CA TRP A 105 10.79 9.58 9.84
C TRP A 105 9.90 10.78 10.20
N ARG A 106 10.14 11.42 11.35
CA ARG A 106 9.36 12.59 11.79
C ARG A 106 9.46 13.76 10.81
N LYS A 107 10.66 14.02 10.28
CA LYS A 107 10.89 15.08 9.30
C LYS A 107 10.20 14.76 7.97
N GLY A 108 10.36 13.54 7.48
CA GLY A 108 9.77 13.08 6.23
C GLY A 108 8.25 13.13 6.26
N HIS A 109 7.65 12.45 7.24
CA HIS A 109 6.20 12.38 7.41
C HIS A 109 5.59 13.72 7.81
N GLY A 110 6.24 14.51 8.67
CA GLY A 110 5.77 15.86 9.00
C GLY A 110 5.68 16.74 7.75
N SER A 111 6.68 16.67 6.87
CA SER A 111 6.65 17.38 5.59
C SER A 111 5.56 16.86 4.65
N TYR A 112 5.32 15.55 4.65
CA TYR A 112 4.25 14.93 3.86
C TYR A 112 2.86 15.39 4.34
N PHE A 113 2.56 15.29 5.63
CA PHE A 113 1.28 15.73 6.17
C PHE A 113 1.05 17.23 6.02
N GLU A 114 2.10 18.05 6.10
CA GLU A 114 1.98 19.49 5.84
C GLU A 114 1.51 19.79 4.41
N ARG A 115 2.01 19.05 3.42
CA ARG A 115 1.55 19.16 2.02
C ARG A 115 0.15 18.56 1.81
N ASN A 116 -0.25 17.60 2.65
CA ASN A 116 -1.47 16.80 2.49
C ASN A 116 -2.43 17.02 3.68
N GLY A 117 -2.93 18.25 3.84
CA GLY A 117 -3.98 18.58 4.81
C GLY A 117 -3.51 19.22 6.12
N GLY A 118 -2.21 19.48 6.27
CA GLY A 118 -1.61 20.21 7.39
C GLY A 118 -1.06 19.30 8.49
N PHE A 119 0.05 19.71 9.10
CA PHE A 119 0.74 18.94 10.13
C PHE A 119 0.60 19.57 11.52
N SER A 120 0.49 18.72 12.52
CA SER A 120 0.66 19.05 13.93
C SER A 120 1.30 17.87 14.65
N PRO A 121 2.16 18.07 15.67
CA PRO A 121 2.72 16.97 16.45
C PRO A 121 1.65 16.06 17.10
N ASP A 122 0.47 16.61 17.40
CA ASP A 122 -0.65 15.87 17.99
C ASP A 122 -1.64 15.31 16.95
N LEU A 123 -1.30 15.37 15.66
CA LEU A 123 -2.10 14.79 14.57
C LEU A 123 -2.40 13.33 14.86
N GLN A 124 -3.69 12.97 14.85
CA GLN A 124 -4.12 11.57 14.95
C GLN A 124 -3.73 10.84 13.67
N ILE A 125 -2.99 9.75 13.82
CA ILE A 125 -2.66 8.84 12.72
C ILE A 125 -3.19 7.44 13.03
N LEU A 126 -3.39 6.68 11.97
CA LEU A 126 -3.55 5.24 12.06
C LEU A 126 -2.28 4.61 11.47
N TRP A 127 -1.49 3.99 12.32
CA TRP A 127 -0.32 3.22 11.93
C TRP A 127 -0.73 1.76 11.73
N GLU A 128 -0.23 1.17 10.66
CA GLU A 128 -0.60 -0.16 10.19
C GLU A 128 0.66 -1.01 10.00
N ARG A 129 0.69 -2.21 10.59
CA ARG A 129 1.61 -3.26 10.17
C ARG A 129 0.92 -4.14 9.15
N PHE A 130 1.66 -4.50 8.11
CA PHE A 130 1.19 -5.44 7.11
C PHE A 130 2.24 -6.51 6.80
N ILE A 131 1.78 -7.58 6.16
CA ILE A 131 2.63 -8.59 5.53
C ILE A 131 2.41 -8.58 4.02
N LEU A 132 3.47 -8.86 3.25
CA LEU A 132 3.35 -9.09 1.81
C LEU A 132 2.72 -10.46 1.56
N ILE A 133 1.58 -10.49 0.88
CA ILE A 133 0.88 -11.72 0.49
C ILE A 133 1.31 -12.18 -0.89
N GLU A 134 1.47 -11.25 -1.82
CA GLU A 134 1.79 -11.56 -3.21
C GLU A 134 2.52 -10.41 -3.89
N ASP A 135 3.59 -10.74 -4.63
CA ASP A 135 4.19 -9.83 -5.60
C ASP A 135 3.60 -10.11 -6.99
N LEU A 136 2.93 -9.11 -7.55
CA LEU A 136 2.25 -9.22 -8.85
C LEU A 136 3.18 -8.89 -10.02
N CYS A 137 4.45 -8.62 -9.75
CA CYS A 137 5.47 -8.45 -10.79
C CYS A 137 5.67 -9.76 -11.56
N GLY A 138 4.88 -9.95 -12.63
CA GLY A 138 4.88 -11.16 -13.45
C GLY A 138 3.56 -11.47 -14.17
N GLU A 139 2.42 -10.87 -13.78
CA GLU A 139 1.13 -11.13 -14.46
C GLU A 139 0.92 -10.33 -15.78
N ASN A 140 1.96 -9.64 -16.26
CA ASN A 140 1.90 -8.86 -17.51
C ASN A 140 2.55 -9.55 -18.74
N ASP A 141 2.80 -10.87 -18.70
CA ASP A 141 3.48 -11.55 -19.83
C ASP A 141 2.85 -12.89 -20.27
N ALA A 142 1.52 -12.99 -20.25
CA ALA A 142 0.83 -13.96 -21.09
C ALA A 142 -0.33 -13.28 -21.83
N PRO A 143 -0.26 -13.07 -23.16
CA PRO A 143 -1.47 -12.76 -23.91
C PRO A 143 -2.43 -13.93 -23.71
N ASP A 144 -3.67 -13.59 -23.36
CA ASP A 144 -4.83 -14.46 -23.36
C ASP A 144 -4.87 -15.25 -24.68
N ARG A 145 -4.26 -16.43 -24.68
CA ARG A 145 -4.45 -17.40 -25.76
C ARG A 145 -5.82 -17.97 -25.54
N ALA A 146 -6.78 -17.29 -26.16
CA ALA A 146 -8.09 -17.78 -26.53
C ALA A 146 -8.03 -19.30 -26.71
N ARG A 147 -8.67 -20.03 -25.81
CA ARG A 147 -9.13 -21.40 -26.10
C ARG A 147 -10.16 -21.27 -27.22
N SER A 148 -9.71 -21.29 -28.47
CA SER A 148 -10.61 -21.61 -29.59
C SER A 148 -11.23 -22.98 -29.32
N PRO A 149 -12.55 -23.12 -29.48
CA PRO A 149 -13.17 -24.45 -29.45
C PRO A 149 -12.70 -25.19 -30.70
N ALA A 150 -12.12 -26.37 -30.52
CA ALA A 150 -11.89 -27.29 -31.61
C ALA A 150 -13.25 -27.60 -32.26
N ALA A 151 -13.40 -27.24 -33.53
CA ALA A 151 -14.51 -27.69 -34.35
C ALA A 151 -14.46 -29.23 -34.51
N PRO A 152 -15.61 -29.91 -34.67
CA PRO A 152 -15.67 -31.36 -34.79
C PRO A 152 -15.17 -31.77 -36.17
N GLY A 153 -14.24 -32.73 -36.22
CA GLY A 153 -13.73 -33.31 -37.46
C GLY A 153 -14.30 -34.70 -37.73
N ALA A 154 -15.05 -34.79 -38.84
CA ALA A 154 -15.38 -35.95 -39.68
C ALA A 154 -16.10 -37.17 -39.08
#